data_AF-A0AAY5EF92-F1
#
_entry.id   AF-A0AAY5EF92-F1
#
_cell.length_a   1.000
_cell.length_b   1.000
_cell.length_c   1.000
_cell.angle_alpha   90.00
_cell.angle_beta   90.00
_cell.angle_gamma   90.00
#
_symmetry.space_group_name_H-M   'P 1'
#
loop_
_entity.id
_entity.type
_entity.pdbx_description
1 polymer ?
#
loop_
_entity_poly.entity_id
_entity_poly.type
_entity_poly.pdbx_seq_one_letter_code
_entity_poly.pdbx_strand_id
1 'polypeptide(L)'
;MKSDPLPPHVLLHFLLSPGEVSTQNIKPLDTVKHVSEGDPVTLSCIYSDSNAYLQWYRQYPSSRPEFLLFAYEKNHNNDLILSRITAEVIKAKDQMDLLISSAALSDSALYYCALEPTVTGIPLSLYKNLLLHRQY
;
A
#
# COMPACT_ATOMS: atom_id res chain seq x y z
N MET A 1 41.00 1.25 19.17
CA MET A 1 39.74 1.16 18.40
C MET A 1 38.75 2.09 19.06
N LYS A 2 38.44 3.22 18.43
CA LYS A 2 37.37 4.10 18.87
C LYS A 2 36.09 3.45 18.37
N SER A 3 35.26 2.93 19.26
CA SER A 3 33.93 2.47 18.91
C SER A 3 33.18 3.66 18.32
N ASP A 4 32.73 3.54 17.08
CA ASP A 4 31.87 4.55 16.48
C ASP A 4 30.65 4.77 17.38
N PRO A 5 30.19 6.03 17.58
CA PRO A 5 28.99 6.28 18.36
C PRO A 5 27.82 5.57 17.67
N LEU A 6 27.04 4.80 18.43
CA LEU A 6 25.74 4.28 17.97
C LEU A 6 24.94 5.47 17.40
N PRO A 7 24.48 5.41 16.14
CA PRO A 7 23.65 6.47 15.59
C PRO A 7 22.40 6.60 16.46
N PRO A 8 21.90 7.83 16.70
CA PRO A 8 20.64 8.00 17.41
C PRO A 8 19.57 7.20 16.67
N HIS A 9 18.83 6.34 17.38
CA HIS A 9 17.75 5.55 16.79
C HIS A 9 16.66 6.51 16.27
N VAL A 10 16.72 6.83 14.97
CA VAL A 10 15.70 7.64 14.29
C VAL A 10 14.45 6.77 14.17
N LEU A 11 13.40 7.11 14.93
CA LEU A 11 12.13 6.37 14.91
C LEU A 11 11.24 6.88 13.76
N LEU A 12 11.05 6.03 12.77
CA LEU A 12 10.23 6.30 11.59
C LEU A 12 8.78 5.93 11.84
N HIS A 13 7.86 6.73 11.31
CA HIS A 13 6.42 6.59 11.52
C HIS A 13 5.74 6.23 10.20
N PHE A 14 5.09 5.07 10.17
CA PHE A 14 4.35 4.56 9.03
C PHE A 14 2.88 4.56 9.39
N LEU A 15 2.06 5.28 8.62
CA LEU A 15 0.61 5.29 8.81
C LEU A 15 -0.03 4.41 7.76
N LEU A 16 -1.06 3.66 8.14
CA LEU A 16 -1.90 2.91 7.21
C LEU A 16 -3.35 3.33 7.40
N SER A 17 -3.99 3.69 6.28
CA SER A 17 -5.40 4.06 6.30
C SER A 17 -6.26 2.86 5.89
N PRO A 18 -7.34 2.54 6.65
CA PRO A 18 -8.43 1.73 6.13
C PRO A 18 -9.12 2.54 5.02
N GLY A 19 -9.24 1.98 3.82
CA GLY A 19 -9.88 2.72 2.73
C GLY A 19 -11.31 3.13 3.10
N GLU A 20 -11.63 4.39 2.81
CA GLU A 20 -12.74 5.17 3.38
C GLU A 20 -14.15 4.77 2.88
N VAL A 21 -14.38 3.50 2.53
CA VAL A 21 -15.71 3.02 2.15
C VAL A 21 -16.07 1.84 3.03
N SER A 22 -17.23 1.92 3.70
CA SER A 22 -17.81 0.90 4.59
C SER A 22 -18.04 -0.48 3.93
N THR A 23 -17.68 -0.66 2.66
CA THR A 23 -17.81 -1.89 1.87
C THR A 23 -16.47 -2.44 1.37
N GLN A 24 -15.33 -1.89 1.81
CA GLN A 24 -14.04 -2.38 1.31
C GLN A 24 -13.70 -3.74 1.92
N ASN A 25 -13.56 -4.75 1.04
CA ASN A 25 -13.04 -6.09 1.34
C ASN A 25 -11.52 -6.06 1.59
N ILE A 26 -10.94 -4.94 2.05
CA ILE A 26 -9.52 -4.80 2.35
C ILE A 26 -9.30 -3.84 3.52
N LYS A 27 -8.45 -4.20 4.47
CA LYS A 27 -8.16 -3.42 5.69
C LYS A 27 -6.72 -3.62 6.14
N PRO A 28 -6.05 -2.57 6.64
CA PRO A 28 -4.73 -2.73 7.25
C PRO A 28 -4.81 -3.54 8.54
N LEU A 29 -3.78 -4.35 8.79
CA LEU A 29 -3.66 -5.12 10.03
C LEU A 29 -3.27 -4.21 11.21
N ASP A 30 -2.41 -3.24 10.94
CA ASP A 30 -1.97 -2.21 11.88
C ASP A 30 -2.18 -0.84 11.25
N THR A 31 -2.69 0.15 12.00
CA THR A 31 -2.88 1.52 11.51
C THR A 31 -1.62 2.38 11.61
N VAL A 32 -0.68 1.99 12.49
CA VAL A 32 0.58 2.69 12.71
C VAL A 32 1.69 1.68 12.97
N LYS A 33 2.86 1.87 12.35
CA LYS A 33 4.09 1.17 12.71
C LYS A 33 5.23 2.15 12.99
N HIS A 34 6.02 1.81 14.00
CA HIS A 34 7.23 2.53 14.36
C HIS A 34 8.43 1.61 14.16
N VAL A 35 9.43 2.06 13.39
CA VAL A 35 10.62 1.25 13.06
C VAL A 35 11.84 2.15 13.08
N SER A 36 12.99 1.64 13.54
CA SER A 36 14.23 2.41 13.49
C SER A 36 14.73 2.52 12.05
N GLU A 37 15.37 3.64 11.71
CA GLU A 37 16.10 3.73 10.45
C GLU A 37 17.11 2.59 10.31
N GLY A 38 17.15 1.98 9.12
CA GLY A 38 17.97 0.81 8.80
C GLY A 38 17.26 -0.53 8.99
N ASP A 39 16.29 -0.62 9.91
CA ASP A 39 15.57 -1.86 10.21
C ASP A 39 14.54 -2.21 9.11
N PRO A 40 14.26 -3.50 8.88
CA PRO A 40 13.20 -3.91 7.97
C PRO A 40 11.81 -3.58 8.53
N VAL A 41 10.87 -3.21 7.66
CA VAL A 41 9.47 -3.01 8.02
C VAL A 41 8.54 -3.80 7.10
N THR A 42 7.52 -4.40 7.69
CA THR A 42 6.42 -5.08 6.97
C THR A 42 5.12 -4.35 7.26
N LEU A 43 4.44 -3.86 6.23
CA LEU A 43 3.10 -3.30 6.31
C LEU A 43 2.10 -4.32 5.76
N SER A 44 1.00 -4.57 6.45
CA SER A 44 0.12 -5.70 6.13
C SER A 44 -1.33 -5.24 5.95
N CYS A 45 -2.01 -5.81 4.96
CA CYS A 45 -3.45 -5.69 4.82
C CYS A 45 -4.10 -7.07 4.64
N ILE A 46 -5.25 -7.25 5.29
CA ILE A 46 -6.14 -8.39 5.07
C ILE A 46 -7.20 -8.03 4.04
N TYR A 47 -7.61 -8.99 3.23
CA TYR A 47 -8.66 -8.82 2.23
C TYR A 47 -9.66 -9.97 2.25
N SER A 48 -10.76 -9.88 1.49
CA SER A 48 -11.84 -10.89 1.50
C SER A 48 -12.29 -11.31 0.10
N ASP A 49 -11.46 -11.08 -0.91
CA ASP A 49 -11.66 -11.51 -2.30
C ASP A 49 -10.38 -12.15 -2.85
N SER A 50 -10.38 -13.48 -2.96
CA SER A 50 -9.20 -14.28 -3.33
C SER A 50 -8.76 -14.12 -4.80
N ASN A 51 -9.58 -13.50 -5.65
CA ASN A 51 -9.28 -13.25 -7.06
C ASN A 51 -9.00 -11.78 -7.35
N ALA A 52 -8.96 -10.92 -6.33
CA ALA A 52 -8.69 -9.51 -6.50
C ALA A 52 -7.23 -9.24 -6.85
N TYR A 53 -7.02 -8.24 -7.71
CA TYR A 53 -5.71 -7.67 -7.92
C TYR A 53 -5.40 -6.69 -6.81
N LEU A 54 -4.24 -6.83 -6.18
CA LEU A 54 -3.88 -6.07 -4.99
C LEU A 54 -2.83 -5.02 -5.34
N GLN A 55 -2.98 -3.82 -4.77
CA GLN A 55 -2.15 -2.67 -5.09
C GLN A 55 -1.71 -1.97 -3.81
N TRP A 56 -0.46 -1.49 -3.82
CA TRP A 56 0.09 -0.65 -2.76
C TRP A 56 0.33 0.77 -3.27
N TYR A 57 -0.07 1.75 -2.46
CA TYR A 57 0.20 3.16 -2.69
C TYR A 57 0.91 3.78 -1.50
N ARG A 58 1.70 4.82 -1.77
CA ARG A 58 2.30 5.70 -0.76
C ARG A 58 1.88 7.13 -1.00
N GLN A 59 1.58 7.86 0.05
CA GLN A 59 1.24 9.27 0.00
C GLN A 59 2.06 10.03 1.03
N TYR A 60 2.87 10.96 0.54
CA TYR A 60 3.49 11.97 1.38
C TYR A 60 2.48 13.04 1.80
N PRO A 61 2.72 13.74 2.92
CA PRO A 61 1.87 14.84 3.34
C PRO A 61 1.57 15.82 2.18
N SER A 62 0.30 16.17 2.02
CA SER A 62 -0.18 17.09 0.97
C SER A 62 0.10 16.68 -0.48
N SER A 63 0.47 15.42 -0.71
CA SER A 63 0.74 14.88 -2.06
C SER A 63 -0.40 13.95 -2.51
N ARG A 64 -0.44 13.63 -3.80
CA ARG A 64 -1.34 12.57 -4.31
C ARG A 64 -0.78 11.18 -3.95
N PRO A 65 -1.61 10.15 -3.79
CA PRO A 65 -1.13 8.77 -3.69
C PRO A 65 -0.31 8.38 -4.93
N GLU A 66 0.89 7.85 -4.70
CA GLU A 66 1.80 7.29 -5.68
C GLU A 66 1.65 5.77 -5.69
N PHE A 67 1.46 5.18 -6.86
CA PHE A 67 1.49 3.73 -7.01
C PHE A 67 2.90 3.22 -6.74
N LEU A 68 3.02 2.25 -5.84
CA LEU A 68 4.29 1.60 -5.55
C LEU A 68 4.47 0.34 -6.40
N LEU A 69 3.53 -0.58 -6.27
CA LEU A 69 3.61 -1.88 -6.90
C LEU A 69 2.27 -2.60 -6.93
N PHE A 70 2.25 -3.66 -7.72
CA PHE A 70 1.16 -4.61 -7.87
C PHE A 70 1.53 -5.93 -7.22
N ALA A 71 0.56 -6.55 -6.55
CA ALA A 71 0.70 -7.86 -5.95
C ALA A 71 -0.41 -8.77 -6.50
N TYR A 72 -0.02 -9.76 -7.28
CA TYR A 72 -0.89 -10.85 -7.73
C TYR A 72 -0.09 -12.13 -7.76
N GLU A 73 -0.76 -13.29 -7.68
CA GLU A 73 -0.19 -14.64 -7.67
C GLU A 73 1.26 -14.72 -8.17
N LYS A 74 2.21 -14.84 -7.23
CA LYS A 74 3.65 -15.05 -7.48
C LYS A 74 4.25 -14.16 -8.59
N ASN A 75 3.71 -12.97 -8.83
CA ASN A 75 4.24 -12.02 -9.78
C ASN A 75 5.19 -11.08 -9.06
N HIS A 76 6.48 -11.37 -9.18
CA HIS A 76 7.57 -10.43 -8.95
C HIS A 76 7.60 -9.41 -10.09
N ASN A 77 6.54 -8.61 -10.26
CA ASN A 77 6.65 -7.39 -11.06
C ASN A 77 7.39 -6.35 -10.23
N ASN A 78 8.68 -6.62 -10.05
CA ASN A 78 9.64 -5.67 -9.53
C ASN A 78 9.90 -4.66 -10.65
N ASP A 79 9.06 -3.63 -10.75
CA ASP A 79 9.54 -2.41 -11.38
C ASP A 79 10.81 -2.01 -10.63
N LEU A 80 11.93 -1.98 -11.37
CA LEU A 80 13.32 -1.86 -10.89
C LEU A 80 13.60 -0.56 -10.10
N ILE A 81 12.58 0.26 -9.84
CA ILE A 81 12.66 1.59 -9.25
C ILE A 81 12.86 1.52 -7.73
N LEU A 82 12.52 0.41 -7.06
CA LEU A 82 12.67 0.27 -5.60
C LEU A 82 13.19 -1.11 -5.20
N SER A 83 14.49 -1.38 -5.39
CA SER A 83 15.12 -2.66 -5.00
C SER A 83 14.90 -3.06 -3.52
N ARG A 84 14.61 -2.09 -2.65
CA ARG A 84 14.33 -2.30 -1.23
C ARG A 84 12.85 -2.58 -0.91
N ILE A 85 11.92 -2.31 -1.83
CA ILE A 85 10.48 -2.40 -1.59
C ILE A 85 9.90 -3.53 -2.42
N THR A 86 9.30 -4.53 -1.77
CA THR A 86 8.66 -5.67 -2.40
C THR A 86 7.28 -5.92 -1.82
N ALA A 87 6.48 -6.76 -2.46
CA ALA A 87 5.24 -7.25 -1.88
C ALA A 87 5.05 -8.74 -2.02
N GLU A 88 4.31 -9.30 -1.07
CA GLU A 88 4.00 -10.71 -0.97
C GLU A 88 2.49 -10.89 -0.70
N VAL A 89 1.89 -11.90 -1.34
CA VAL A 89 0.49 -12.29 -1.08
C VAL A 89 0.48 -13.64 -0.37
N ILE A 90 -0.05 -13.65 0.85
CA ILE A 90 -0.20 -14.83 1.70
C ILE A 90 -1.66 -15.30 1.62
N LYS A 91 -1.98 -16.08 0.59
CA LYS A 91 -3.35 -16.57 0.34
C LYS A 91 -3.97 -17.33 1.49
N ALA A 92 -3.19 -18.13 2.22
CA ALA A 92 -3.70 -18.90 3.35
C ALA A 92 -4.25 -18.03 4.50
N LYS A 93 -3.97 -16.72 4.48
CA LYS A 93 -4.41 -15.74 5.48
C LYS A 93 -5.23 -14.60 4.87
N ASP A 94 -5.55 -14.68 3.58
CA ASP A 94 -6.10 -13.56 2.80
C ASP A 94 -5.38 -12.24 3.11
N GLN A 95 -4.04 -12.29 3.09
CA GLN A 95 -3.18 -11.18 3.52
C GLN A 95 -2.23 -10.79 2.39
N MET A 96 -1.91 -9.51 2.31
CA MET A 96 -0.78 -9.01 1.54
C MET A 96 0.13 -8.14 2.38
N ASP A 97 1.42 -8.24 2.09
CA ASP A 97 2.47 -7.54 2.79
C ASP A 97 3.25 -6.66 1.82
N LEU A 98 3.57 -5.44 2.25
CA LEU A 98 4.61 -4.59 1.68
C LEU A 98 5.84 -4.71 2.57
N LEU A 99 6.97 -5.09 2.00
CA LEU A 99 8.23 -5.25 2.70
C LEU A 99 9.18 -4.14 2.27
N ILE A 100 9.75 -3.43 3.23
CA ILE A 100 10.85 -2.49 3.02
C ILE A 100 12.05 -3.07 3.77
N SER A 101 13.07 -3.51 3.03
CA SER A 101 14.19 -4.28 3.60
C SER A 101 15.11 -3.47 4.52
N SER A 102 15.12 -2.15 4.36
CA SER A 102 15.86 -1.23 5.22
C SER A 102 15.16 0.12 5.20
N ALA A 103 14.52 0.49 6.31
CA ALA A 103 13.69 1.68 6.40
C ALA A 103 14.54 2.96 6.38
N ALA A 104 14.15 3.94 5.58
CA ALA A 104 14.76 5.27 5.52
C ALA A 104 13.76 6.36 5.89
N LEU A 105 14.25 7.55 6.27
CA LEU A 105 13.40 8.73 6.53
C LEU A 105 12.40 9.01 5.41
N SER A 106 12.80 8.83 4.15
CA SER A 106 11.95 8.99 2.97
C SER A 106 10.80 7.98 2.89
N ASP A 107 10.85 6.89 3.65
CA ASP A 107 9.83 5.85 3.64
C ASP A 107 8.72 6.17 4.65
N SER A 108 8.92 7.12 5.57
CA SER A 108 7.89 7.59 6.51
C SER A 108 6.80 8.36 5.76
N ALA A 109 5.62 7.76 5.65
CA ALA A 109 4.50 8.24 4.86
C ALA A 109 3.19 7.55 5.26
N LEU A 110 2.10 7.93 4.58
CA LEU A 110 0.83 7.22 4.62
C LEU A 110 0.79 6.16 3.52
N TYR A 111 0.41 4.94 3.87
CA TYR A 111 0.33 3.80 2.96
C TYR A 111 -1.11 3.32 2.82
N TYR A 112 -1.46 2.97 1.59
CA TYR A 112 -2.78 2.45 1.27
C TYR A 112 -2.66 1.11 0.56
N CYS A 113 -3.51 0.19 0.97
CA CYS A 113 -3.80 -1.02 0.25
C CYS A 113 -5.11 -0.87 -0.52
N ALA A 114 -5.14 -1.33 -1.76
CA ALA A 114 -6.33 -1.28 -2.60
C ALA A 114 -6.56 -2.60 -3.34
N LEU A 115 -7.83 -2.88 -3.62
CA LEU A 115 -8.25 -3.91 -4.56
C LEU A 115 -8.55 -3.20 -5.89
N GLU A 116 -8.03 -3.73 -6.99
CA GLU A 116 -8.49 -3.29 -8.31
C GLU A 116 -9.95 -3.73 -8.50
N PRO A 117 -10.87 -2.82 -8.84
CA PRO A 117 -12.24 -3.22 -9.10
C PRO A 117 -12.32 -4.14 -10.32
N THR A 118 -12.69 -5.40 -10.11
CA THR A 118 -13.13 -6.28 -11.20
C THR A 118 -14.50 -5.79 -11.66
N VAL A 119 -14.54 -5.01 -12.74
CA VAL A 119 -15.80 -4.56 -13.35
C VAL A 119 -16.62 -5.77 -13.75
N THR A 120 -17.58 -6.17 -12.92
CA THR A 120 -18.55 -7.25 -13.17
C THR A 120 -19.99 -6.72 -13.24
N GLY A 121 -20.16 -5.43 -13.54
CA GLY A 121 -21.44 -4.82 -13.84
C GLY A 121 -21.29 -3.68 -14.83
N ILE A 122 -22.06 -3.69 -15.92
CA ILE A 122 -22.13 -2.59 -16.90
C ILE A 122 -22.40 -1.28 -16.14
N PRO A 123 -21.56 -0.23 -16.24
CA PRO A 123 -21.73 0.98 -15.47
C PRO A 123 -22.81 1.87 -16.09
N LEU A 124 -24.08 1.57 -15.81
CA LEU A 124 -25.20 2.50 -15.99
C LEU A 124 -25.01 3.82 -15.19
N SER A 125 -24.05 3.86 -14.26
CA SER A 125 -23.65 5.05 -13.49
C SER A 125 -22.71 5.99 -14.25
N LEU A 126 -21.92 5.52 -15.23
CA LEU A 126 -21.10 6.41 -16.08
C LEU A 126 -21.97 7.15 -17.12
N TYR A 127 -23.05 6.52 -17.58
CA TYR A 127 -23.95 7.13 -18.57
C TYR A 127 -24.75 8.32 -18.00
N LYS A 128 -25.12 8.27 -16.71
CA LYS A 128 -25.84 9.38 -16.06
C LYS A 128 -25.00 10.65 -15.94
N ASN A 129 -23.70 10.53 -15.67
CA ASN A 129 -22.81 11.69 -15.55
C ASN A 129 -22.40 12.27 -16.91
N LEU A 130 -22.32 11.45 -17.97
CA LEU A 130 -22.00 11.93 -19.32
C LEU A 130 -23.17 12.65 -20.00
N LEU A 131 -24.42 12.31 -19.66
CA LEU A 131 -25.60 13.01 -20.19
C LEU A 131 -25.90 14.33 -19.45
N LEU A 132 -25.59 14.42 -18.15
CA LEU A 132 -25.80 15.65 -17.39
C LEU A 132 -24.77 16.75 -17.71
N HIS A 133 -23.56 16.39 -18.17
CA HIS A 133 -22.56 17.35 -18.62
C HIS A 133 -22.74 17.87 -20.05
N ARG A 134 -23.79 17.46 -20.78
CA ARG A 134 -24.10 17.98 -22.12
C ARG A 134 -25.25 19.00 -22.15
N GLN A 135 -25.66 19.51 -20.99
CA GLN A 135 -26.59 20.63 -20.90
C GLN A 135 -26.14 21.61 -19.81
N TYR A 136 -25.00 22.29 -20.02
CA TYR A 136 -24.76 23.70 -19.69
C TYR A 136 -23.52 24.17 -20.47
#